data_AF-A0A7C7RUP5-F1
#
_entry.id   AF-A0A7C7RUP5-F1
#
_cell.length_a   1.000
_cell.length_b   1.000
_cell.length_c   1.000
_cell.angle_alpha   90.00
_cell.angle_beta   90.00
_cell.angle_gamma   90.00
#
_symmetry.space_group_name_H-M   'P 1'
#
loop_
_entity.id
_entity.type
_entity.pdbx_description
1 polymer ?
#
loop_
_entity_poly.entity_id
_entity_poly.type
_entity_poly.pdbx_seq_one_letter_code
_entity_poly.pdbx_strand_id
1 'polypeptide(L)'
;EVPGYGPILAVHATPFDDETNWLPDTPDEEIRPHLEGLDVRLLLYGHTHRPVDRTVSTVRLVNPGSVGLPLDGDPRAAYARLDFAAGECRATFRRVEYERETVLMELERANHPALAWVGRLLQKARP
;
A
#
# COMPACT_ATOMS: atom_id res chain seq x y z
N GLU A 1 -19.36 -3.61 -1.30
CA GLU A 1 -19.51 -3.89 -2.73
C GLU A 1 -19.51 -2.57 -3.50
N VAL A 2 -18.93 -2.53 -4.70
CA VAL A 2 -19.08 -1.38 -5.61
C VAL A 2 -20.08 -1.74 -6.71
N PRO A 3 -21.18 -0.97 -6.86
CA PRO A 3 -22.21 -1.25 -7.86
C PRO A 3 -21.63 -1.44 -9.26
N GLY A 4 -22.03 -2.53 -9.92
CA GLY A 4 -21.58 -2.89 -11.26
C GLY A 4 -20.18 -3.50 -11.33
N TYR A 5 -19.34 -3.39 -10.30
CA TYR A 5 -17.99 -3.99 -10.26
C TYR A 5 -17.93 -5.28 -9.43
N GLY A 6 -18.50 -5.26 -8.22
CA GLY A 6 -18.55 -6.40 -7.30
C GLY A 6 -17.88 -6.15 -5.93
N PRO A 7 -17.68 -7.22 -5.15
CA PRO A 7 -17.18 -7.14 -3.77
C PRO A 7 -15.71 -6.70 -3.69
N ILE A 8 -15.41 -5.87 -2.70
CA ILE A 8 -14.09 -5.34 -2.39
C ILE A 8 -13.84 -5.54 -0.89
N LEU A 9 -12.66 -6.03 -0.53
CA LEU A 9 -12.19 -6.12 0.84
C LEU A 9 -11.03 -5.13 1.03
N ALA A 10 -11.01 -4.43 2.15
CA ALA A 10 -9.91 -3.54 2.53
C ALA A 10 -9.41 -3.91 3.92
N VAL A 11 -8.11 -4.16 4.04
CA VAL A 11 -7.43 -4.57 5.29
C VAL A 11 -6.13 -3.80 5.45
N HIS A 12 -5.52 -3.84 6.64
CA HIS A 12 -4.21 -3.21 6.82
C HIS A 12 -3.11 -4.02 6.13
N ALA A 13 -2.95 -5.31 6.46
CA ALA A 13 -1.92 -6.18 5.86
C ALA A 13 -2.53 -7.32 5.03
N THR A 14 -3.19 -8.27 5.67
CA THR A 14 -3.80 -9.43 5.01
C THR A 14 -5.22 -9.69 5.53
N PRO A 15 -6.02 -10.56 4.90
CA PRO A 15 -7.35 -10.92 5.39
C PRO A 15 -7.37 -11.62 6.75
N PHE A 16 -6.23 -12.14 7.23
CA PHE A 16 -6.15 -12.98 8.44
C PHE A 16 -5.32 -12.38 9.57
N ASP A 17 -4.41 -11.43 9.29
CA ASP A 17 -3.70 -10.66 10.31
C ASP A 17 -3.14 -9.32 9.76
N ASP A 18 -2.64 -8.49 10.67
CA ASP A 18 -2.11 -7.14 10.41
C ASP A 18 -0.56 -7.06 10.33
N GLU A 19 0.15 -8.20 10.33
CA GLU A 19 1.61 -8.27 10.45
C GLU A 19 2.30 -8.96 9.25
N THR A 20 1.56 -9.76 8.49
CA THR A 20 2.09 -10.54 7.37
C THR A 20 2.42 -9.63 6.18
N ASN A 21 3.64 -9.77 5.65
CA ASN A 21 4.14 -8.94 4.55
C ASN A 21 3.93 -9.60 3.17
N TRP A 22 2.88 -9.19 2.47
CA TRP A 22 2.73 -9.45 1.02
C TRP A 22 3.41 -8.34 0.20
N LEU A 23 4.66 -8.59 -0.17
CA LEU A 23 5.51 -7.71 -0.96
C LEU A 23 5.19 -7.80 -2.47
N PRO A 24 5.67 -6.85 -3.29
CA PRO A 24 5.48 -6.90 -4.75
C PRO A 24 5.97 -8.20 -5.39
N ASP A 25 6.99 -8.81 -4.79
CA ASP A 25 7.68 -10.03 -5.23
C ASP A 25 7.33 -11.28 -4.41
N THR A 26 6.38 -11.19 -3.46
CA THR A 26 5.87 -12.38 -2.75
C THR A 26 5.25 -13.35 -3.78
N PRO A 27 5.69 -14.62 -3.82
CA PRO A 27 5.20 -15.60 -4.79
C PRO A 27 3.68 -15.85 -4.69
N ASP A 28 3.04 -16.13 -5.82
CA ASP A 28 1.59 -16.35 -5.90
C ASP A 28 1.15 -17.57 -5.08
N GLU A 29 1.97 -18.60 -5.03
CA GLU A 29 1.73 -19.84 -4.28
C GLU A 29 1.66 -19.61 -2.76
N GLU A 30 2.32 -18.56 -2.26
CA GLU A 30 2.24 -18.17 -0.84
C GLU A 30 0.94 -17.40 -0.56
N ILE A 31 0.45 -16.61 -1.52
CA ILE A 31 -0.73 -15.76 -1.35
C ILE A 31 -2.03 -16.54 -1.63
N ARG A 32 -2.03 -17.38 -2.66
CA ARG A 32 -3.23 -18.05 -3.20
C ARG A 32 -4.06 -18.80 -2.15
N PRO A 33 -3.49 -19.60 -1.22
CA PRO A 33 -4.27 -20.33 -0.23
C PRO A 33 -5.11 -19.41 0.68
N HIS A 34 -4.65 -18.18 0.91
CA HIS A 34 -5.36 -17.20 1.74
C HIS A 34 -6.47 -16.46 1.00
N LEU A 35 -6.54 -16.60 -0.33
CA LEU A 35 -7.60 -16.04 -1.17
C LEU A 35 -8.71 -17.06 -1.43
N GLU A 36 -8.45 -18.34 -1.20
CA GLU A 36 -9.45 -19.40 -1.37
C GLU A 36 -10.64 -19.19 -0.43
N GLY A 37 -11.85 -19.23 -0.99
CA GLY A 37 -13.09 -19.01 -0.24
C GLY A 37 -13.45 -17.52 -0.01
N LEU A 38 -12.60 -16.56 -0.39
CA LEU A 38 -12.97 -15.15 -0.38
C LEU A 38 -13.79 -14.81 -1.62
N ASP A 39 -15.05 -14.40 -1.42
CA ASP A 39 -15.90 -13.85 -2.49
C ASP A 39 -15.60 -12.37 -2.70
N VAL A 40 -14.41 -12.08 -3.24
CA VAL A 40 -13.92 -10.70 -3.48
C VAL A 40 -13.28 -10.59 -4.86
N ARG A 41 -13.49 -9.46 -5.54
CA ARG A 41 -12.82 -9.14 -6.81
C ARG A 41 -11.57 -8.30 -6.63
N LEU A 42 -11.54 -7.47 -5.60
CA LEU A 42 -10.44 -6.57 -5.29
C LEU A 42 -10.13 -6.62 -3.79
N LEU A 43 -8.88 -6.90 -3.45
CA LEU A 43 -8.32 -6.77 -2.11
C LEU A 43 -7.43 -5.53 -2.07
N LEU A 44 -7.83 -4.55 -1.26
CA LEU A 44 -7.02 -3.40 -0.92
C LEU A 44 -6.25 -3.71 0.36
N TYR A 45 -4.95 -3.45 0.35
CA TYR A 45 -4.12 -3.60 1.53
C TYR A 45 -3.04 -2.53 1.59
N GLY A 46 -2.31 -2.49 2.69
CA GLY A 46 -1.23 -1.54 2.95
C GLY A 46 -0.07 -2.26 3.63
N HIS A 47 0.28 -1.81 4.84
CA HIS A 47 1.31 -2.41 5.70
C HIS A 47 2.76 -2.34 5.18
N THR A 48 3.03 -2.85 3.98
CA THR A 48 4.39 -2.95 3.42
C THR A 48 4.95 -1.64 2.88
N HIS A 49 4.10 -0.62 2.69
CA HIS A 49 4.44 0.69 2.14
C HIS A 49 5.06 0.65 0.72
N ARG A 50 4.87 -0.46 0.00
CA ARG A 50 5.37 -0.67 -1.36
C ARG A 50 4.18 -0.84 -2.30
N PRO A 51 4.05 -0.03 -3.37
CA PRO A 51 2.93 -0.15 -4.29
C PRO A 51 2.84 -1.54 -4.93
N VAL A 52 1.61 -2.06 -5.00
CA VAL A 52 1.29 -3.33 -5.66
C VAL A 52 0.02 -3.16 -6.47
N ASP A 53 0.02 -3.67 -7.70
CA ASP A 53 -1.16 -3.84 -8.53
C ASP A 53 -0.98 -5.11 -9.36
N ARG A 54 -1.45 -6.24 -8.83
CA ARG A 54 -1.29 -7.55 -9.47
C ARG A 54 -2.50 -8.43 -9.19
N THR A 55 -2.73 -9.44 -10.02
CA THR A 55 -3.82 -10.38 -9.81
C THR A 55 -3.25 -11.73 -9.41
N VAL A 56 -3.78 -12.32 -8.33
CA VAL A 56 -3.46 -13.68 -7.90
C VAL A 56 -4.76 -14.49 -7.95
N SER A 57 -4.77 -15.55 -8.75
CA SER A 57 -6.01 -16.28 -9.09
C SER A 57 -7.04 -15.33 -9.73
N THR A 58 -8.22 -15.16 -9.11
CA THR A 58 -9.30 -14.26 -9.56
C THR A 58 -9.37 -12.94 -8.81
N VAL A 59 -8.50 -12.73 -7.80
CA VAL A 59 -8.53 -11.55 -6.94
C VAL A 59 -7.42 -10.59 -7.34
N ARG A 60 -7.79 -9.35 -7.64
CA ARG A 60 -6.81 -8.27 -7.83
C ARG A 60 -6.36 -7.75 -6.46
N LEU A 61 -5.06 -7.58 -6.28
CA LEU A 61 -4.43 -7.04 -5.08
C LEU A 61 -3.95 -5.62 -5.39
N VAL A 62 -4.34 -4.65 -4.59
CA VAL A 62 -3.86 -3.27 -4.71
C VAL A 62 -3.35 -2.75 -3.37
N ASN A 63 -2.07 -2.38 -3.36
CA ASN A 63 -1.45 -1.63 -2.28
C ASN A 63 -1.08 -0.25 -2.80
N PRO A 64 -1.60 0.85 -2.23
CA PRO A 64 -1.33 2.19 -2.74
C PRO A 64 0.10 2.70 -2.45
N GLY A 65 0.88 1.96 -1.66
CA GLY A 65 2.12 2.44 -1.05
C GLY A 65 1.84 3.13 0.29
N SER A 66 2.67 4.12 0.63
CA SER A 66 2.52 4.89 1.87
C SER A 66 2.56 6.38 1.61
N VAL A 67 1.67 7.11 2.28
CA VAL A 67 1.65 8.57 2.25
C VAL A 67 2.82 9.14 3.04
N GLY A 68 3.08 8.61 4.25
CA GLY A 68 4.04 9.18 5.19
C GLY A 68 5.39 8.48 5.24
N LEU A 69 5.49 7.23 4.79
CA LEU A 69 6.72 6.45 4.89
C LEU A 69 6.91 5.47 3.72
N PRO A 70 7.06 5.93 2.47
CA PRO A 70 7.31 5.06 1.32
C PRO A 70 8.57 4.20 1.51
N LEU A 71 8.54 2.93 1.07
CA LEU A 71 9.66 1.98 1.20
C LEU A 71 10.11 1.36 -0.13
N ASP A 72 9.87 2.06 -1.25
CA ASP A 72 10.12 1.55 -2.61
C ASP A 72 11.14 2.37 -3.42
N GLY A 73 11.87 3.26 -2.77
CA GLY A 73 12.95 4.07 -3.34
C GLY A 73 12.51 5.42 -3.90
N ASP A 74 11.21 5.74 -3.87
CA ASP A 74 10.68 7.07 -4.19
C ASP A 74 10.13 7.73 -2.92
N PRO A 75 10.77 8.81 -2.41
CA PRO A 75 10.39 9.44 -1.14
C PRO A 75 9.12 10.30 -1.20
N ARG A 76 8.52 10.46 -2.38
CA ARG A 76 7.24 11.17 -2.52
C ARG A 76 6.11 10.35 -1.91
N ALA A 77 5.17 11.04 -1.27
CA ALA A 77 3.96 10.43 -0.73
C ALA A 77 3.22 9.67 -1.83
N ALA A 78 2.80 8.44 -1.53
CA ALA A 78 2.14 7.55 -2.49
C ALA A 78 0.68 7.30 -2.10
N TYR A 79 -0.20 7.33 -3.11
CA TYR A 79 -1.57 6.83 -2.99
C TYR A 79 -2.07 6.28 -4.33
N ALA A 80 -3.22 5.61 -4.33
CA ALA A 80 -3.90 5.17 -5.54
C ALA A 80 -5.32 5.73 -5.61
N ARG A 81 -5.74 6.17 -6.81
CA ARG A 81 -7.13 6.48 -7.13
C ARG A 81 -7.75 5.28 -7.85
N LEU A 82 -8.92 4.84 -7.40
CA LEU A 82 -9.69 3.78 -8.04
C LEU A 82 -10.87 4.39 -8.79
N ASP A 83 -10.89 4.23 -10.11
CA ASP A 83 -12.00 4.67 -10.96
C ASP A 83 -12.79 3.44 -11.42
N PHE A 84 -14.08 3.37 -11.08
CA PHE A 84 -14.96 2.26 -11.42
C PHE A 84 -15.92 2.65 -12.54
N ALA A 85 -15.93 1.89 -13.64
CA ALA A 85 -16.80 2.13 -14.78
C ALA A 85 -17.03 0.84 -15.57
N ALA A 86 -18.26 0.61 -16.04
CA ALA A 86 -18.63 -0.53 -16.89
C ALA A 86 -18.18 -1.92 -16.35
N GLY A 87 -18.18 -2.09 -15.03
CA GLY A 87 -17.74 -3.33 -14.38
C GLY A 87 -16.23 -3.57 -14.34
N GLU A 88 -15.45 -2.55 -14.67
CA GLU A 88 -14.00 -2.51 -14.53
C GLU A 88 -13.57 -1.54 -13.42
N CYS A 89 -12.36 -1.74 -12.92
CA CYS A 89 -11.69 -0.84 -11.98
C CYS A 89 -10.33 -0.43 -12.55
N ARG A 90 -10.08 0.86 -12.68
CA ARG A 90 -8.76 1.40 -13.04
C ARG A 90 -8.11 1.94 -11.76
N ALA A 91 -7.02 1.31 -11.34
CA ALA A 91 -6.14 1.85 -10.33
C ALA A 91 -5.12 2.81 -10.97
N THR A 92 -5.03 4.02 -10.44
CA THR A 92 -4.08 5.04 -10.89
C THR A 92 -3.21 5.46 -9.72
N PHE A 93 -1.94 5.10 -9.75
CA PHE A 93 -0.97 5.45 -8.73
C PHE A 93 -0.51 6.90 -8.88
N ARG A 94 -0.35 7.56 -7.74
CA ARG A 94 0.00 8.97 -7.64
C ARG A 94 1.13 9.16 -6.65
N ARG A 95 2.04 10.05 -7.04
CA ARG A 95 3.13 10.54 -6.21
C ARG A 95 2.95 12.03 -6.00
N VAL A 96 3.12 12.47 -4.76
CA VAL A 96 2.96 13.87 -4.37
C VAL A 96 4.23 14.32 -3.68
N GLU A 97 4.86 15.36 -4.23
CA GLU A 97 5.95 16.07 -3.58
C GLU A 97 5.44 16.86 -2.39
N TYR A 98 6.25 16.93 -1.34
CA TYR A 98 5.97 17.70 -0.14
C TYR A 98 7.28 18.12 0.52
N GLU A 99 7.20 19.13 1.39
CA GLU A 99 8.34 19.71 2.09
C GLU A 99 8.85 18.78 3.21
N ARG A 100 9.64 17.77 2.83
CA ARG A 100 10.21 16.76 3.73
C ARG A 100 11.09 17.36 4.83
N GLU A 101 11.83 18.42 4.52
CA GLU A 101 12.68 19.11 5.51
C GLU A 101 11.83 19.71 6.64
N THR A 102 10.61 20.19 6.34
CA THR A 102 9.69 20.68 7.38
C THR A 102 9.28 19.54 8.31
N VAL A 103 9.03 18.33 7.77
CA VAL A 103 8.72 17.16 8.58
C VAL A 103 9.90 16.77 9.47
N LEU A 104 11.13 16.81 8.96
CA LEU A 104 12.34 16.53 9.76
C LEU A 104 12.51 17.53 10.91
N MET A 105 12.31 18.82 10.65
CA MET A 105 12.35 19.86 11.68
C MET A 105 11.27 19.66 12.75
N GLU A 106 10.06 19.25 12.37
CA GLU A 106 9.00 18.97 13.34
C GLU A 106 9.28 17.71 14.17
N LEU A 107 9.89 16.67 13.57
CA LEU A 107 10.34 15.49 14.30
C LEU A 107 11.44 15.83 15.31
N GLU A 108 12.38 16.71 14.95
CA GLU A 108 13.40 17.25 15.86
C GLU A 108 12.76 18.05 17.00
N ARG A 109 11.86 18.99 16.67
CA ARG A 109 11.16 19.83 17.65
C ARG A 109 10.35 19.00 18.66
N ALA A 110 9.77 17.90 18.20
CA ALA A 110 9.02 16.97 19.04
C ALA A 110 9.92 16.03 19.88
N ASN A 111 11.25 16.10 19.75
CA ASN A 111 12.19 15.11 20.29
C ASN A 111 11.78 13.68 19.94
N HIS A 112 11.40 13.44 18.68
CA HIS A 112 10.84 12.16 18.27
C HIS A 112 11.86 11.03 18.49
N PRO A 113 11.50 9.95 19.23
CA PRO A 113 12.46 8.94 19.69
C PRO A 113 13.14 8.18 18.53
N ALA A 114 12.47 8.10 17.38
CA ALA A 114 12.99 7.44 16.18
C ALA A 114 13.46 8.42 15.09
N LEU A 115 13.77 9.69 15.42
CA LEU A 115 14.15 10.73 14.45
C LEU A 115 15.18 10.24 13.42
N ALA A 116 16.28 9.65 13.87
CA ALA A 116 17.34 9.21 12.97
C ALA A 116 16.89 8.09 12.01
N TRP A 117 15.97 7.23 12.44
CA TRP A 117 15.44 6.15 11.61
C TRP A 117 14.40 6.68 10.62
N VAL A 118 13.38 7.41 11.10
CA VAL A 118 12.35 8.02 10.24
C VAL A 118 13.00 8.96 9.22
N GLY A 119 13.97 9.77 9.65
CA GLY A 119 14.63 10.73 8.77
C GLY A 119 15.38 10.08 7.61
N ARG A 120 16.05 8.94 7.86
CA ARG A 120 16.67 8.15 6.77
C ARG A 120 15.63 7.64 5.77
N LEU A 121 14.48 7.18 6.26
CA LEU A 121 13.40 6.67 5.41
C LEU A 121 12.74 7.78 4.59
N LEU A 122 12.47 8.95 5.18
CA LEU A 122 11.93 10.11 4.46
C LEU A 122 12.87 10.61 3.34
N GLN A 123 14.19 10.40 3.50
CA GLN A 123 15.18 10.78 2.50
C GLN A 123 15.38 9.71 1.41
N LYS A 124 15.48 8.43 1.79
CA LYS A 124 15.89 7.35 0.89
C LYS A 124 14.75 6.47 0.40
N ALA A 125 13.64 6.42 1.14
CA ALA A 125 12.51 5.51 0.91
C ALA A 125 12.92 4.05 0.75
N ARG A 126 13.92 3.59 1.50
CA ARG A 126 14.40 2.20 1.44
C ARG A 126 14.46 1.63 2.85
N PRO A 127 14.06 0.36 3.06
CA PRO A 127 14.20 -0.33 4.34
C PRO A 127 15.64 -0.28 4.87
#